data_AF-A0A816EX44-F1
#
_entry.id   AF-A0A816EX44-F1
#
_cell.length_a   1.000
_cell.length_b   1.000
_cell.length_c   1.000
_cell.angle_alpha   90.00
_cell.angle_beta   90.00
_cell.angle_gamma   90.00
#
_symmetry.space_group_name_H-M   'P 1'
#
loop_
_entity.id
_entity.type
_entity.pdbx_description
1 polymer ?
#
loop_
_entity_poly.entity_id
_entity_poly.type
_entity_poly.pdbx_seq_one_letter_code
_entity_poly.pdbx_strand_id
1 'polypeptide(L)'
;MTNLSDLIRSKVDQIEHTFNISLIILERYRKTFIEIFGGNQYKLLYSDYQYKRTSNQINSKLNTKNKLNKCSHQDLYLLIWIIYILAKTIYPSTMNDFITLFHLLISSFSFIYYHAKLVKLTYLVKNKHSL
;
A
#
# COMPACT_ATOMS: atom_id res chain seq x y z
N MET A 1 2.11 44.93 5.44
CA MET A 1 1.98 43.50 5.85
C MET A 1 1.46 42.65 4.68
N THR A 2 2.22 42.53 3.59
CA THR A 2 1.72 42.00 2.30
C THR A 2 2.34 40.66 1.87
N ASN A 3 3.38 40.17 2.55
CA ASN A 3 4.09 38.94 2.13
C ASN A 3 3.59 37.66 2.81
N LEU A 4 2.57 37.76 3.68
CA LEU A 4 2.01 36.59 4.37
C LEU A 4 1.03 35.82 3.47
N SER A 5 0.40 36.47 2.48
CA SER A 5 -0.57 35.83 1.57
C SER A 5 0.11 34.90 0.56
N ASP A 6 1.23 35.30 -0.02
CA ASP A 6 1.88 34.55 -1.11
C ASP A 6 2.63 33.31 -0.59
N LEU A 7 3.19 33.41 0.61
CA LEU A 7 3.80 32.27 1.30
C LEU A 7 2.76 31.22 1.72
N ILE A 8 1.58 31.65 2.15
CA ILE A 8 0.48 30.72 2.47
C ILE A 8 -0.06 30.10 1.18
N ARG A 9 -0.27 30.91 0.13
CA ARG A 9 -0.78 30.43 -1.16
C ARG A 9 0.13 29.38 -1.80
N SER A 10 1.43 29.66 -1.88
CA SER A 10 2.42 28.69 -2.40
C SER A 10 2.47 27.39 -1.60
N LYS A 11 2.31 27.44 -0.27
CA LYS A 11 2.19 26.24 0.56
C LYS A 11 0.92 25.45 0.29
N VAL A 12 -0.21 26.14 0.10
CA VAL A 12 -1.49 25.50 -0.25
C VAL A 12 -1.37 24.80 -1.61
N ASP A 13 -0.83 25.48 -2.62
CA ASP A 13 -0.63 24.91 -3.96
C ASP A 13 0.28 23.67 -3.91
N GLN A 14 1.34 23.71 -3.10
CA GLN A 14 2.24 22.55 -2.91
C GLN A 14 1.54 21.36 -2.24
N ILE A 15 0.70 21.62 -1.24
CA ILE A 15 -0.09 20.58 -0.55
C ILE A 15 -1.09 19.97 -1.52
N GLU A 16 -1.81 20.79 -2.26
CA GLU A 16 -2.81 20.35 -3.24
C GLU A 16 -2.17 19.47 -4.33
N HIS A 17 -1.04 19.92 -4.88
CA HIS A 17 -0.28 19.13 -5.84
C HIS A 17 0.16 17.77 -5.27
N THR A 18 0.70 17.77 -4.05
CA THR A 18 1.15 16.52 -3.37
C THR A 18 -0.03 15.58 -3.09
N PHE A 19 -1.18 16.14 -2.73
CA PHE A 19 -2.41 15.40 -2.48
C PHE A 19 -2.95 14.76 -3.76
N ASN A 20 -3.03 15.52 -4.85
CA ASN A 20 -3.48 15.04 -6.15
C ASN A 20 -2.62 13.89 -6.67
N ILE A 21 -1.29 14.03 -6.58
CA ILE A 21 -0.37 12.93 -6.92
C ILE A 21 -0.60 11.71 -6.04
N SER A 22 -0.75 11.90 -4.73
CA SER A 22 -0.98 10.80 -3.79
C SER A 22 -2.28 10.05 -4.06
N LEU A 23 -3.33 10.76 -4.52
CA LEU A 23 -4.62 10.16 -4.88
C LEU A 23 -4.50 9.29 -6.13
N ILE A 24 -3.81 9.77 -7.17
CA ILE A 24 -3.52 9.01 -8.39
C ILE A 24 -2.68 7.76 -8.06
N ILE A 25 -1.66 7.92 -7.23
CA ILE A 25 -0.81 6.80 -6.78
C ILE A 25 -1.62 5.78 -6.00
N LEU A 26 -2.52 6.20 -5.10
CA LEU A 26 -3.37 5.29 -4.33
C LEU A 26 -4.33 4.50 -5.23
N GLU A 27 -4.93 5.13 -6.23
CA GLU A 27 -5.76 4.41 -7.20
C GLU A 27 -4.95 3.39 -7.99
N ARG A 28 -3.75 3.79 -8.44
CA ARG A 28 -2.85 2.91 -9.17
C ARG A 28 -2.41 1.75 -8.29
N TYR A 29 -2.09 2.02 -7.03
CA TYR A 29 -1.71 1.03 -6.04
C TYR A 29 -2.76 -0.07 -5.91
N ARG A 30 -4.03 0.34 -5.73
CA ARG A 30 -5.16 -0.58 -5.65
C ARG A 30 -5.27 -1.45 -6.90
N LYS A 31 -5.30 -0.84 -8.09
CA LYS A 31 -5.44 -1.57 -9.37
C LYS A 31 -4.30 -2.58 -9.56
N THR A 32 -3.05 -2.13 -9.34
CA THR A 32 -1.84 -2.94 -9.51
C THR A 32 -1.83 -4.13 -8.54
N PHE A 33 -2.23 -3.94 -7.28
CA PHE A 33 -2.32 -5.02 -6.31
C PHE A 33 -3.27 -6.14 -6.76
N ILE A 34 -4.46 -5.77 -7.24
CA ILE A 34 -5.47 -6.73 -7.72
C ILE A 34 -4.98 -7.47 -8.97
N GLU A 35 -4.23 -6.78 -9.84
CA GLU A 35 -3.66 -7.39 -11.04
C GLU A 35 -2.60 -8.44 -10.72
N ILE A 36 -1.73 -8.18 -9.72
CA ILE A 36 -0.57 -9.03 -9.39
C ILE A 36 -0.92 -10.14 -8.40
N PHE A 37 -1.57 -9.80 -7.29
CA PHE A 37 -1.83 -10.74 -6.19
C PHE A 37 -3.25 -11.31 -6.24
N GLY A 38 -4.14 -10.67 -7.00
CA GLY A 38 -5.56 -10.99 -6.91
C GLY A 38 -6.16 -10.49 -5.59
N GLY A 39 -7.48 -10.48 -5.52
CA GLY A 39 -8.20 -9.95 -4.37
C GLY A 39 -9.48 -9.26 -4.79
N ASN A 40 -10.51 -9.38 -3.96
CA ASN A 40 -11.78 -8.71 -4.22
C ASN A 40 -11.68 -7.25 -3.75
N GLN A 41 -11.87 -6.28 -4.66
CA GLN A 41 -11.66 -4.85 -4.38
C GLN A 41 -12.43 -4.40 -3.13
N TYR A 42 -13.66 -4.89 -2.99
CA TYR A 42 -14.54 -4.60 -1.87
C TYR A 42 -13.97 -5.10 -0.54
N LYS A 43 -13.34 -6.28 -0.50
CA LYS A 43 -12.83 -6.86 0.76
C LYS A 43 -11.60 -6.11 1.29
N LEU A 44 -10.79 -5.53 0.40
CA LEU A 44 -9.65 -4.69 0.77
C LEU A 44 -10.14 -3.32 1.29
N LEU A 45 -11.10 -2.68 0.61
CA LEU A 45 -11.64 -1.36 0.97
C LEU A 45 -12.44 -1.32 2.28
N TYR A 46 -13.32 -2.30 2.53
CA TYR A 46 -14.14 -2.30 3.77
C TYR A 46 -13.32 -2.63 5.03
N SER A 47 -12.09 -3.10 4.86
CA SER A 47 -11.20 -3.42 5.97
C SER A 47 -10.46 -2.19 6.52
N ASP A 48 -10.31 -1.12 5.73
CA ASP A 48 -9.80 0.19 6.18
C ASP A 48 -10.70 0.77 7.30
N TYR A 49 -12.00 0.47 7.27
CA TYR A 49 -12.97 0.88 8.31
C TYR A 49 -13.05 -0.10 9.50
N GLN A 50 -12.56 -1.33 9.36
CA GLN A 50 -12.63 -2.39 10.38
C GLN A 50 -11.31 -2.66 11.12
N TYR A 51 -10.25 -1.91 10.84
CA TYR A 51 -9.04 -1.95 11.67
C TYR A 51 -9.32 -1.58 13.15
N LYS A 52 -10.48 -0.96 13.43
CA LYS A 52 -10.96 -0.63 14.79
C LYS A 52 -11.64 -1.79 15.56
N ARG A 53 -11.69 -3.03 15.05
CA ARG A 53 -12.35 -4.14 15.77
C ARG A 53 -11.52 -5.39 16.04
N THR A 54 -10.30 -5.50 15.53
CA THR A 54 -9.48 -6.72 15.71
C THR A 54 -8.39 -6.62 16.76
N SER A 55 -8.13 -5.46 17.37
CA SER A 55 -7.31 -5.40 18.60
C SER A 55 -8.01 -6.05 19.80
N ASN A 56 -9.35 -6.12 19.79
CA ASN A 56 -10.14 -6.74 20.86
C ASN A 56 -10.51 -8.21 20.59
N GLN A 57 -10.06 -8.80 19.48
CA GLN A 57 -10.26 -10.24 19.19
C GLN A 57 -8.98 -11.07 19.37
N ILE A 58 -7.92 -10.49 19.92
CA ILE A 58 -6.69 -11.21 20.26
C ILE A 58 -6.92 -12.18 21.46
N ASN A 59 -8.00 -12.02 22.23
CA ASN A 59 -8.20 -12.76 23.48
C ASN A 59 -9.23 -13.90 23.46
N SER A 60 -9.89 -14.26 22.34
CA SER A 60 -10.97 -15.27 22.39
C SER A 60 -10.79 -16.56 21.60
N LYS A 61 -9.63 -16.82 20.98
CA LYS A 61 -9.38 -18.12 20.31
C LYS A 61 -7.96 -18.64 20.50
N LEU A 62 -7.58 -18.83 21.76
CA LEU A 62 -6.44 -19.65 22.21
C LEU A 62 -6.66 -21.17 21.97
N ASN A 63 -7.40 -21.55 20.92
CA ASN A 63 -7.74 -22.94 20.66
C ASN A 63 -7.64 -23.26 19.16
N THR A 64 -6.42 -23.50 18.69
CA THR A 64 -6.08 -24.54 17.69
C THR A 64 -4.57 -24.50 17.44
N LYS A 65 -3.88 -25.48 18.02
CA LYS A 65 -2.47 -25.77 17.79
C LYS A 65 -2.20 -25.92 16.28
N ASN A 66 -1.17 -25.25 15.77
CA ASN A 66 -0.49 -25.49 14.49
C ASN A 66 -1.24 -25.23 13.16
N LYS A 67 -2.02 -24.15 13.06
CA LYS A 67 -2.19 -23.49 11.75
C LYS A 67 -1.28 -22.27 11.72
N LEU A 68 -0.15 -22.38 11.01
CA LEU A 68 0.59 -21.21 10.55
C LEU A 68 -0.44 -20.21 10.01
N ASN A 69 -0.59 -19.05 10.68
CA ASN A 69 -1.50 -18.01 10.24
C ASN A 69 -1.08 -17.63 8.82
N LYS A 70 -1.85 -18.10 7.82
CA LYS A 70 -1.58 -17.82 6.42
C LYS A 70 -1.68 -16.30 6.27
N CYS A 71 -0.60 -15.66 5.80
CA CYS A 71 -0.60 -14.24 5.46
C CYS A 71 -1.82 -13.95 4.58
N SER A 72 -2.65 -12.98 4.96
CA SER A 72 -3.81 -12.61 4.18
C SER A 72 -3.44 -11.64 3.07
N HIS A 73 -4.29 -11.49 2.05
CA HIS A 73 -4.10 -10.48 1.01
C HIS A 73 -4.17 -9.06 1.60
N GLN A 74 -4.89 -8.87 2.71
CA GLN A 74 -4.98 -7.58 3.39
C GLN A 74 -3.66 -7.23 4.08
N ASP A 75 -3.02 -8.19 4.76
CA ASP A 75 -1.72 -7.97 5.40
C ASP A 75 -0.65 -7.64 4.35
N LEU A 76 -0.69 -8.34 3.20
CA LEU A 76 0.20 -8.09 2.07
C LEU A 76 -0.04 -6.69 1.47
N TYR A 77 -1.30 -6.30 1.31
CA TYR A 77 -1.70 -4.97 0.85
C TYR A 77 -1.23 -3.87 1.82
N LEU A 78 -1.34 -4.06 3.13
CA LEU A 78 -0.81 -3.08 4.07
C LEU A 78 0.72 -3.03 4.03
N LEU A 79 1.38 -4.18 3.96
CA LEU A 79 2.83 -4.27 3.95
C LEU A 79 3.46 -3.54 2.74
N ILE A 80 2.95 -3.77 1.53
CA ILE A 80 3.46 -3.10 0.32
C ILE A 80 3.30 -1.59 0.44
N TRP A 81 2.14 -1.13 0.93
CA TRP A 81 1.88 0.30 1.14
C TRP A 81 2.82 0.92 2.18
N ILE A 82 3.04 0.23 3.30
CA ILE A 82 3.98 0.67 4.34
C ILE A 82 5.39 0.80 3.77
N ILE A 83 5.88 -0.20 3.04
CA ILE A 83 7.20 -0.16 2.40
C ILE A 83 7.30 1.02 1.44
N TYR A 84 6.28 1.22 0.61
CA TYR A 84 6.21 2.36 -0.30
C TYR A 84 6.30 3.70 0.44
N ILE A 85 5.50 3.90 1.49
CA ILE A 85 5.51 5.15 2.27
C ILE A 85 6.86 5.36 2.97
N LEU A 86 7.42 4.32 3.60
CA LEU A 86 8.74 4.41 4.24
C LEU A 86 9.82 4.77 3.23
N ALA A 87 9.86 4.10 2.08
CA ALA A 87 10.83 4.40 1.04
C ALA A 87 10.65 5.80 0.46
N LYS A 88 9.40 6.27 0.34
CA LYS A 88 9.08 7.64 -0.08
C LYS A 88 9.69 8.66 0.88
N THR A 89 9.61 8.41 2.19
CA THR A 89 10.13 9.32 3.24
C THR A 89 11.64 9.48 3.25
N ILE A 90 12.39 8.53 2.68
CA ILE A 90 13.86 8.61 2.61
C ILE A 90 14.31 9.72 1.66
N TYR A 91 13.54 10.01 0.61
CA TYR A 91 13.89 10.98 -0.43
C TYR A 91 12.83 12.10 -0.55
N PRO A 92 12.80 13.05 0.40
CA PRO A 92 11.82 14.14 0.42
C PRO A 92 11.88 15.02 -0.83
N SER A 93 13.06 15.21 -1.41
CA SER A 93 13.29 16.07 -2.59
C SER A 93 12.60 15.55 -3.86
N THR A 94 12.35 14.24 -3.95
CA THR A 94 11.71 13.60 -5.10
C THR A 94 10.21 13.37 -4.91
N MET A 95 9.64 13.77 -3.77
CA MET A 95 8.23 13.51 -3.45
C MET A 95 7.21 14.24 -4.32
N ASN A 96 7.64 15.24 -5.09
CA ASN A 96 6.77 15.98 -5.99
C ASN A 96 6.77 15.41 -7.41
N ASP A 97 7.70 14.51 -7.74
CA ASP A 97 7.74 13.91 -9.07
C ASP A 97 6.86 12.65 -9.13
N PHE A 98 5.78 12.75 -9.89
CA PHE A 98 4.86 11.65 -10.13
C PHE A 98 5.57 10.41 -10.71
N ILE A 99 6.52 10.60 -11.63
CA ILE A 99 7.20 9.50 -12.33
C ILE A 99 8.05 8.73 -11.33
N THR A 100 8.87 9.43 -10.55
CA THR A 100 9.68 8.81 -9.49
C THR A 100 8.82 8.06 -8.47
N LEU A 101 7.71 8.66 -8.02
CA LEU A 101 6.80 7.99 -7.08
C LEU A 101 6.14 6.75 -7.68
N PHE A 102 5.84 6.75 -8.97
CA PHE A 102 5.29 5.60 -9.67
C PHE A 102 6.33 4.47 -9.82
N HIS A 103 7.58 4.79 -10.16
CA HIS A 103 8.66 3.80 -10.21
C HIS A 103 8.93 3.19 -8.83
N LEU A 104 8.89 4.01 -7.78
CA LEU A 104 9.03 3.53 -6.41
C LEU A 104 7.89 2.57 -6.03
N LEU A 105 6.66 2.89 -6.43
CA LEU A 105 5.50 2.02 -6.22
C LEU A 105 5.70 0.64 -6.86
N ILE A 106 6.09 0.62 -8.15
CA ILE A 106 6.36 -0.64 -8.88
C ILE A 106 7.52 -1.42 -8.24
N SER A 107 8.54 -0.72 -7.75
CA SER A 107 9.68 -1.34 -7.07
C SER A 107 9.24 -2.03 -5.78
N SER A 108 8.38 -1.40 -4.98
CA SER A 108 7.79 -2.02 -3.77
C SER A 108 6.96 -3.26 -4.08
N PHE A 109 6.16 -3.22 -5.16
CA PHE A 109 5.43 -4.39 -5.65
C PHE A 109 6.38 -5.53 -6.06
N SER A 110 7.40 -5.20 -6.84
CA SER A 110 8.37 -6.17 -7.37
C SER A 110 9.16 -6.84 -6.25
N PHE A 111 9.59 -6.06 -5.25
CA PHE A 111 10.27 -6.55 -4.06
C PHE A 111 9.42 -7.59 -3.32
N ILE A 112 8.17 -7.25 -2.98
CA ILE A 112 7.28 -8.18 -2.28
C ILE A 112 6.91 -9.38 -3.14
N TYR A 113 6.68 -9.19 -4.44
CA TYR A 113 6.39 -10.28 -5.37
C TYR A 113 7.54 -11.30 -5.42
N TYR A 114 8.78 -10.83 -5.52
CA TYR A 114 9.96 -11.68 -5.54
C TYR A 114 10.13 -12.43 -4.21
N HIS A 115 9.97 -11.75 -3.08
CA HIS A 115 10.01 -12.38 -1.75
C HIS A 115 8.89 -13.41 -1.56
N ALA A 116 7.68 -13.13 -2.02
CA ALA A 116 6.57 -14.08 -1.97
C ALA A 116 6.89 -15.36 -2.76
N LYS A 117 7.53 -15.23 -3.94
CA LYS A 117 7.99 -16.39 -4.72
C LYS A 117 9.11 -17.17 -4.02
N LEU A 118 10.12 -16.48 -3.48
CA LEU A 118 11.24 -17.12 -2.78
C LEU A 118 10.77 -17.96 -1.58
N VAL A 119 9.82 -17.43 -0.80
CA VAL A 119 9.26 -18.11 0.38
C VAL A 119 8.13 -19.10 0.01
N LYS A 120 7.87 -19.31 -1.30
CA LYS A 120 6.84 -20.21 -1.84
C LYS A 120 5.42 -19.87 -1.37
N LEU A 121 5.12 -18.58 -1.14
CA LEU A 121 3.79 -18.06 -0.85
C LEU A 121 2.96 -17.86 -2.15
N THR A 122 3.00 -18.85 -3.04
CA THR A 122 2.36 -18.76 -4.38
C THR A 122 0.85 -18.64 -4.32
N TYR A 123 0.21 -19.03 -3.20
CA TYR A 123 -1.22 -18.86 -2.97
C TYR A 123 -1.67 -17.39 -2.88
N LEU A 124 -0.74 -16.45 -2.69
CA LEU A 124 -0.99 -15.00 -2.67
C LEU A 124 -0.80 -14.36 -4.04
N VAL A 125 -0.20 -15.06 -5.00
CA VAL A 125 0.09 -14.51 -6.32
C VAL A 125 -0.99 -14.97 -7.28
N LYS A 126 -1.51 -14.04 -8.09
CA LYS A 126 -2.38 -14.41 -9.20
C LYS A 126 -1.53 -15.12 -10.25
N ASN A 127 -1.52 -16.45 -10.21
CA ASN A 127 -0.88 -17.26 -11.25
C ASN A 127 -1.65 -17.06 -12.57
N LYS A 128 -1.16 -16.15 -13.42
CA LYS A 128 -1.61 -16.02 -14.82
C LYS A 128 -0.88 -16.97 -15.78
N HIS A 129 -0.03 -17.88 -15.29
CA HIS A 129 0.58 -18.93 -16.09
C HIS A 129 -0.06 -20.30 -15.77
N SER A 130 -1.29 -20.49 -16.24
CA SER A 130 -1.63 -21.74 -16.91
C SER A 130 -1.42 -21.47 -18.40
N LEU A 131 -0.51 -22.24 -18.99
CA LEU A 131 -0.11 -22.27 -20.40
C LEU A 131 -1.19 -21.83 -21.39
#